data_AF-A0A4V3MJG8-F1
#
_entry.id   AF-A0A4V3MJG8-F1
#
_cell.length_a   1.000
_cell.length_b   1.000
_cell.length_c   1.000
_cell.angle_alpha   90.00
_cell.angle_beta   90.00
_cell.angle_gamma   90.00
#
_symmetry.space_group_name_H-M   'P 1'
#
loop_
_entity.id
_entity.type
_entity.pdbx_description
1 polymer ?
#
loop_
_entity_poly.entity_id
_entity_poly.type
_entity_poly.pdbx_seq_one_letter_code
_entity_poly.pdbx_strand_id
1 'polypeptide(L)'
;WALQRFLLQRSARGGALLPILTTFGLAIVIDNVLFEQFGADTRSLAPYIGSLSYDSWEWPGGIYVGKLAVVIFVAAVVLLGGLQLFLTRTGLGRSIRATSEDPDTAGLVGVDARRANAIAAAIAMVSVGLAGAFLGMRATFDPYA
;
A
#
# COMPACT_ATOMS: atom_id res chain seq x y z
N TRP A 1 4.43 8.76 -5.42
CA TRP A 1 4.67 10.03 -6.15
C TRP A 1 5.47 9.82 -7.44
N ALA A 2 6.71 9.32 -7.38
CA ALA A 2 7.55 9.13 -8.58
C ALA A 2 6.91 8.18 -9.61
N LEU A 3 6.44 7.00 -9.16
CA LEU A 3 5.70 6.04 -9.97
C LEU A 3 4.54 6.68 -10.76
N GLN A 4 3.66 7.39 -10.05
CA GLN A 4 2.51 8.08 -10.62
C GLN A 4 2.94 9.12 -11.67
N ARG A 5 3.95 9.92 -11.37
CA ARG A 5 4.38 11.03 -12.22
C ARG A 5 5.12 10.57 -13.47
N PHE A 6 6.02 9.59 -13.34
CA PHE A 6 6.90 9.18 -14.43
C PHE A 6 6.33 8.08 -15.31
N LEU A 7 5.59 7.13 -14.72
CA LEU A 7 5.07 5.98 -15.45
C LEU A 7 3.59 6.19 -15.80
N LEU A 8 2.73 6.33 -14.79
CA LEU A 8 1.28 6.28 -15.00
C LEU A 8 0.72 7.53 -15.70
N GLN A 9 1.16 8.73 -15.31
CA GLN A 9 0.76 9.97 -15.99
C GLN A 9 1.31 10.08 -17.41
N ARG A 10 2.40 9.36 -17.73
CA ARG A 10 3.00 9.35 -19.07
C ARG A 10 2.30 8.34 -19.96
N SER A 11 2.01 7.14 -19.45
CA SER A 11 1.31 6.08 -20.20
C SER A 11 -0.17 6.39 -20.42
N ALA A 12 -0.84 7.07 -19.49
CA ALA A 12 -2.23 7.48 -19.62
C ALA A 12 -2.49 8.44 -20.80
N ARG A 13 -1.45 9.08 -21.36
CA ARG A 13 -1.58 9.98 -22.52
C ARG A 13 -1.78 9.24 -23.84
N GLY A 14 -1.45 7.96 -23.93
CA GLY A 14 -1.59 7.20 -25.18
C GLY A 14 -2.78 6.23 -25.20
N GLY A 15 -3.77 6.43 -24.31
CA GLY A 15 -5.01 5.65 -24.29
C GLY A 15 -5.12 4.69 -23.10
N ALA A 16 -6.31 4.14 -22.87
CA ALA A 16 -6.67 3.37 -21.67
C ALA A 16 -5.92 2.04 -21.50
N LEU A 17 -5.43 1.42 -22.59
CA LEU A 17 -4.69 0.15 -22.52
C LEU A 17 -3.24 0.33 -22.04
N LEU A 18 -2.59 1.45 -22.35
CA LEU A 18 -1.17 1.64 -22.05
C LEU A 18 -0.86 1.66 -20.55
N PRO A 19 -1.66 2.29 -19.67
CA PRO A 19 -1.48 2.19 -18.22
C PRO A 19 -1.49 0.74 -17.72
N ILE A 20 -2.43 -0.08 -18.19
CA ILE A 20 -2.58 -1.48 -17.77
C ILE A 20 -1.32 -2.28 -18.16
N LEU A 21 -0.87 -2.12 -19.42
CA LEU A 21 0.34 -2.77 -19.90
C LEU A 21 1.58 -2.30 -19.12
N THR A 22 1.64 -1.01 -18.77
CA THR A 22 2.74 -0.44 -17.98
C THR A 22 2.77 -1.02 -16.58
N THR A 23 1.61 -1.18 -15.92
CA THR A 23 1.54 -1.78 -14.58
C THR A 23 1.90 -3.26 -14.60
N PHE A 24 1.48 -3.99 -15.63
CA PHE A 24 1.81 -5.41 -15.78
C PHE A 24 3.31 -5.61 -16.05
N GLY A 25 3.88 -4.84 -16.99
CA GLY A 25 5.31 -4.88 -17.26
C GLY A 25 6.15 -4.49 -16.05
N LEU A 26 5.70 -3.49 -15.28
CA LEU A 26 6.37 -3.12 -14.04
C LEU A 26 6.31 -4.23 -12.99
N ALA A 27 5.17 -4.92 -12.83
CA ALA A 27 5.05 -6.05 -11.92
C ALA A 27 6.08 -7.14 -12.27
N ILE A 28 6.17 -7.51 -13.56
CA ILE A 28 7.16 -8.49 -14.03
C ILE A 28 8.59 -8.04 -13.71
N VAL A 29 8.93 -6.77 -13.97
CA VAL A 29 10.27 -6.24 -13.67
C VAL A 29 10.57 -6.31 -12.17
N ILE A 30 9.61 -5.91 -11.33
CA ILE A 30 9.76 -5.96 -9.88
C ILE A 30 9.95 -7.41 -9.41
N ASP A 31 9.13 -8.34 -9.90
CA ASP A 31 9.20 -9.76 -9.53
C ASP A 31 10.54 -10.37 -9.93
N ASN A 32 11.03 -10.10 -11.14
CA ASN A 32 12.33 -10.61 -11.60
C ASN A 32 13.50 -10.02 -10.82
N VAL A 33 13.48 -8.71 -10.53
CA VAL A 33 14.52 -8.06 -9.72
C VAL A 33 14.54 -8.60 -8.30
N LEU A 34 13.36 -8.82 -7.70
CA LEU A 34 13.26 -9.44 -6.38
C LEU A 34 13.77 -10.88 -6.41
N PHE A 35 13.43 -11.66 -7.43
CA PHE A 35 13.92 -13.02 -7.60
C PHE A 35 15.45 -13.08 -7.75
N GLU A 36 16.04 -12.18 -8.54
CA GLU A 36 17.49 -12.11 -8.73
C GLU A 36 18.23 -11.73 -7.43
N GLN A 37 17.69 -10.80 -6.63
CA GLN A 37 18.33 -10.37 -5.38
C GLN A 37 18.12 -11.31 -4.20
N PHE A 38 16.92 -11.88 -4.06
CA PHE A 38 16.53 -12.63 -2.86
C PHE A 38 16.50 -14.15 -3.07
N GLY A 39 16.56 -14.62 -4.33
CA GLY A 39 16.56 -16.05 -4.67
C GLY A 39 15.20 -16.71 -4.43
N ALA A 40 15.16 -18.03 -4.64
CA ALA A 40 13.98 -18.88 -4.45
C ALA A 40 13.94 -19.56 -3.06
N ASP A 41 14.63 -19.00 -2.06
CA ASP A 41 14.63 -19.58 -0.73
C ASP A 41 13.41 -19.09 0.06
N THR A 42 12.69 -20.02 0.67
CA THR A 42 11.64 -19.70 1.63
C THR A 42 12.25 -18.99 2.83
N ARG A 43 11.93 -17.70 3.00
CA ARG A 43 12.40 -16.89 4.14
C ARG A 43 11.22 -16.44 4.97
N SER A 44 11.40 -16.46 6.29
CA SER A 44 10.44 -15.92 7.24
C SER A 44 11.13 -14.86 8.09
N LEU A 45 10.41 -13.78 8.39
CA LEU A 45 10.88 -12.80 9.36
C LEU A 45 10.68 -13.28 10.81
N ALA A 46 9.96 -14.39 11.05
CA ALA A 46 9.66 -14.92 12.39
C ALA A 46 10.90 -15.00 13.34
N PRO A 47 12.10 -15.42 12.89
CA PRO A 47 13.29 -15.44 13.75
C PRO A 47 13.76 -14.05 14.21
N TYR A 48 13.49 -13.00 13.43
CA TYR A 48 13.92 -11.62 13.71
C TYR A 48 12.91 -10.84 14.57
N ILE A 49 11.65 -11.30 14.64
CA ILE A 49 10.58 -10.66 15.42
C ILE A 49 10.49 -11.26 16.85
N GLY A 50 11.23 -12.33 17.13
CA GLY A 50 11.37 -12.94 18.45
C GLY A 50 10.06 -13.56 18.96
N SER A 51 9.83 -13.49 20.27
CA SER A 51 8.66 -14.12 20.92
C SER A 51 7.33 -13.62 20.36
N LEU A 52 7.25 -12.40 19.80
CA LEU A 52 6.02 -11.82 19.25
C LEU A 52 5.38 -12.67 18.13
N SER A 53 6.15 -13.48 17.42
CA SER A 53 5.62 -14.34 16.35
C SER A 53 4.78 -15.50 16.89
N TYR A 54 5.00 -15.94 18.13
CA TYR A 54 4.38 -17.14 18.73
C TYR A 54 3.60 -16.83 20.01
N ASP A 55 3.78 -15.63 20.56
CA ASP A 55 3.11 -15.19 21.78
C ASP A 55 1.61 -15.00 21.54
N SER A 56 0.79 -15.56 22.42
CA SER A 56 -0.66 -15.42 22.40
C SER A 56 -1.19 -15.11 23.79
N TRP A 57 -2.22 -14.28 23.85
CA TRP A 57 -3.02 -14.13 25.07
C TRP A 57 -4.06 -15.24 25.10
N GLU A 58 -4.08 -15.97 26.21
CA GLU A 58 -5.08 -16.99 26.49
C GLU A 58 -6.25 -16.31 27.22
N TRP A 59 -7.43 -16.34 26.59
CA TRP A 59 -8.67 -15.85 27.19
C TRP A 59 -9.47 -16.99 27.84
N PRO A 60 -10.29 -16.71 28.86
CA PRO A 60 -11.14 -17.71 29.47
C PRO A 60 -12.05 -18.37 28.42
N GLY A 61 -12.02 -19.71 28.33
CA GLY A 61 -12.76 -20.47 27.32
C GLY A 61 -11.92 -21.09 26.20
N GLY A 62 -10.59 -21.09 26.30
CA GLY A 62 -9.69 -21.76 25.34
C GLY A 62 -9.48 -20.98 24.04
N ILE A 63 -9.67 -19.66 24.07
CA ILE A 63 -9.47 -18.78 22.92
C ILE A 63 -8.03 -18.22 22.98
N TYR A 64 -7.25 -18.48 21.94
CA TYR A 64 -5.90 -17.96 21.78
C TYR A 64 -5.89 -16.77 20.81
N VAL A 65 -5.43 -15.61 21.29
CA VAL A 65 -5.29 -14.41 20.47
C VAL A 65 -3.81 -14.07 20.30
N GLY A 66 -3.29 -14.25 19.09
CA GLY A 66 -1.88 -13.94 18.77
C GLY A 66 -1.58 -12.45 18.93
N LYS A 67 -0.52 -12.10 19.68
CA LYS A 67 -0.15 -10.69 19.95
C LYS A 67 0.14 -9.93 18.66
N LEU A 68 0.81 -10.58 17.70
CA LEU A 68 1.10 -10.01 16.38
C LEU A 68 -0.17 -9.67 15.59
N ALA A 69 -1.22 -10.50 15.66
CA ALA A 69 -2.49 -10.22 14.99
C ALA A 69 -3.17 -8.98 15.57
N VAL A 70 -3.12 -8.79 16.90
CA VAL A 70 -3.64 -7.60 17.58
C VAL A 70 -2.86 -6.35 17.17
N VAL A 71 -1.53 -6.43 17.11
CA VAL A 71 -0.70 -5.30 16.67
C VAL A 71 -1.01 -4.90 15.23
N ILE A 72 -1.13 -5.87 14.31
CA ILE A 72 -1.54 -5.61 12.92
C ILE A 72 -2.91 -4.94 12.88
N PHE A 73 -3.87 -5.45 13.66
CA PHE A 73 -5.22 -4.89 13.71
C PHE A 73 -5.22 -3.44 14.20
N VAL A 74 -4.52 -3.15 15.31
CA VAL A 74 -4.41 -1.79 15.85
C VAL A 74 -3.72 -0.86 14.85
N ALA A 75 -2.63 -1.31 14.22
CA ALA A 75 -1.94 -0.55 13.19
C ALA A 75 -2.85 -0.24 11.98
N ALA A 76 -3.66 -1.21 11.56
CA ALA A 76 -4.65 -1.01 10.49
C ALA A 76 -5.71 0.02 10.88
N VAL A 77 -6.26 -0.06 12.10
CA VAL A 77 -7.23 0.93 12.60
C VAL A 77 -6.63 2.33 12.65
N VAL A 78 -5.40 2.47 13.16
CA VAL A 78 -4.69 3.76 13.21
C VAL A 78 -4.42 4.30 11.80
N LEU A 79 -3.97 3.46 10.87
CA LEU A 79 -3.69 3.86 9.50
C LEU A 79 -4.96 4.32 8.78
N LEU A 80 -6.04 3.53 8.85
CA LEU A 80 -7.32 3.85 8.23
C LEU A 80 -7.96 5.08 8.86
N GLY A 81 -7.98 5.16 10.20
CA GLY A 81 -8.50 6.32 10.93
C GLY A 81 -7.70 7.59 10.63
N GLY A 82 -6.37 7.49 10.58
CA GLY A 82 -5.48 8.58 10.19
C GLY A 82 -5.71 9.05 8.75
N LEU A 83 -5.85 8.11 7.81
CA LEU A 83 -6.15 8.41 6.42
C LEU A 83 -7.52 9.06 6.26
N GLN A 84 -8.55 8.51 6.92
CA GLN A 84 -9.90 9.08 6.91
C GLN A 84 -9.89 10.50 7.46
N LEU A 85 -9.22 10.73 8.59
CA LEU A 85 -9.09 12.06 9.19
C LEU A 85 -8.35 13.02 8.25
N PHE A 86 -7.27 12.55 7.63
CA PHE A 86 -6.52 13.32 6.64
C PHE A 86 -7.41 13.73 5.46
N LEU A 87 -8.15 12.79 4.86
CA LEU A 87 -9.01 13.05 3.72
C LEU A 87 -10.20 13.97 4.07
N THR A 88 -10.76 13.82 5.27
CA THR A 88 -11.94 14.59 5.70
C THR A 88 -11.61 15.97 6.23
N ARG A 89 -10.51 16.13 6.98
CA ARG A 89 -10.20 17.38 7.70
C ARG A 89 -9.15 18.26 7.04
N THR A 90 -8.29 17.74 6.17
CA THR A 90 -7.23 18.55 5.55
C THR A 90 -7.68 19.17 4.22
N GLY A 91 -7.08 20.31 3.87
CA GLY A 91 -7.29 20.95 2.57
C GLY A 91 -6.82 20.10 1.39
N LEU A 92 -5.75 19.32 1.56
CA LEU A 92 -5.28 18.35 0.57
C LEU A 92 -6.28 17.20 0.38
N GLY A 93 -6.92 16.75 1.45
CA GLY A 93 -7.98 15.76 1.38
C GLY A 93 -9.21 16.24 0.58
N ARG A 94 -9.52 17.54 0.65
CA ARG A 94 -10.59 18.15 -0.16
C ARG A 94 -10.22 18.20 -1.63
N SER A 95 -8.99 18.60 -1.96
CA SER A 95 -8.55 18.67 -3.36
C SER A 95 -8.49 17.29 -4.02
N ILE A 96 -8.05 16.26 -3.29
CA ILE A 96 -8.08 14.87 -3.77
C ILE A 96 -9.52 14.43 -4.07
N ARG A 97 -10.47 14.66 -3.14
CA ARG A 97 -11.87 14.28 -3.35
C ARG A 97 -12.52 15.03 -4.52
N ALA A 98 -12.28 16.33 -4.64
CA ALA A 98 -12.79 17.13 -5.77
C ALA A 98 -12.23 16.63 -7.12
N THR A 99 -10.94 16.27 -7.15
CA THR A 99 -10.31 15.70 -8.36
C THR A 99 -10.89 14.34 -8.73
N SER A 100 -11.31 13.53 -7.75
CA SER A 100 -11.91 12.21 -8.00
C SER A 100 -13.34 12.27 -8.53
N GLU A 101 -14.09 13.34 -8.23
CA GLU A 101 -15.43 13.54 -8.77
C GLU A 101 -15.38 14.01 -10.22
N ASP A 102 -14.67 15.11 -10.47
CA ASP A 102 -14.47 15.65 -11.80
C ASP A 102 -13.12 16.39 -11.87
N PRO A 103 -12.08 15.78 -12.46
CA PRO A 103 -10.78 16.39 -12.57
C PRO A 103 -10.77 17.63 -13.47
N ASP A 104 -11.67 17.73 -14.44
CA ASP A 104 -11.75 18.87 -15.36
C ASP A 104 -12.38 20.07 -14.64
N THR A 105 -13.51 19.87 -13.96
CA THR A 105 -14.15 20.91 -13.14
C THR A 105 -13.27 21.35 -11.97
N ALA A 106 -12.58 20.41 -11.32
CA ALA A 106 -11.61 20.74 -10.26
C ALA A 106 -10.49 21.66 -10.79
N GLY A 107 -10.04 21.45 -12.02
CA GLY A 107 -9.06 22.30 -12.69
C GLY A 107 -9.54 23.74 -12.88
N LEU A 108 -10.83 23.95 -13.17
CA LEU A 108 -11.43 25.27 -13.38
C LEU A 108 -11.43 26.15 -12.12
N VAL A 109 -11.47 25.54 -10.94
CA VAL A 109 -11.40 26.24 -9.65
C VAL A 109 -9.96 26.32 -9.09
N GLY A 110 -8.96 26.00 -9.91
CA GLY A 110 -7.54 26.13 -9.57
C GLY A 110 -6.94 24.94 -8.83
N VAL A 111 -7.62 23.78 -8.79
CA VAL A 111 -7.05 22.56 -8.20
C VAL A 111 -6.14 21.87 -9.21
N ASP A 112 -4.88 21.66 -8.83
CA ASP A 112 -3.96 20.86 -9.63
C ASP A 112 -4.25 19.35 -9.45
N ALA A 113 -5.10 18.82 -10.33
CA ALA A 113 -5.47 17.41 -10.38
C ALA A 113 -4.25 16.46 -10.49
N ARG A 114 -3.19 16.87 -11.18
CA ARG A 114 -1.96 16.06 -11.31
C ARG A 114 -1.24 15.95 -9.97
N ARG A 115 -1.15 17.05 -9.23
CA ARG A 115 -0.54 17.06 -7.89
C ARG A 115 -1.39 16.29 -6.88
N ALA A 116 -2.72 16.45 -6.92
CA ALA A 116 -3.64 15.71 -6.07
C ALA A 116 -3.51 14.19 -6.27
N ASN A 117 -3.54 13.72 -7.53
CA ASN A 117 -3.34 12.30 -7.85
C ASN A 117 -1.95 11.79 -7.46
N ALA A 118 -0.90 12.60 -7.60
CA ALA A 118 0.45 12.19 -7.21
C ALA A 118 0.62 12.04 -5.68
N ILE A 119 -0.07 12.87 -4.89
CA ILE A 119 -0.13 12.76 -3.43
C ILE A 119 -0.97 11.54 -3.03
N ALA A 120 -2.16 11.35 -3.62
CA ALA A 120 -2.99 10.18 -3.35
C ALA A 120 -2.25 8.87 -3.62
N ALA A 121 -1.54 8.78 -4.76
CA ALA A 121 -0.71 7.63 -5.08
C ALA A 121 0.49 7.46 -4.13
N ALA A 122 1.05 8.55 -3.59
CA ALA A 122 2.11 8.44 -2.59
C ALA A 122 1.59 7.84 -1.28
N ILE A 123 0.43 8.30 -0.81
CA ILE A 123 -0.24 7.77 0.37
C ILE A 123 -0.57 6.28 0.18
N ALA A 124 -1.13 5.91 -0.97
CA ALA A 124 -1.42 4.52 -1.30
C ALA A 124 -0.16 3.64 -1.25
N MET A 125 0.94 4.08 -1.84
CA MET A 125 2.22 3.34 -1.82
C MET A 125 2.77 3.16 -0.40
N VAL A 126 2.67 4.17 0.45
CA VAL A 126 3.10 4.06 1.87
C VAL A 126 2.24 3.05 2.60
N SER A 127 0.92 3.10 2.40
CA SER A 127 -0.02 2.14 3.01
C SER A 127 0.25 0.70 2.56
N VAL A 128 0.49 0.50 1.25
CA VAL A 128 0.84 -0.82 0.70
C VAL A 128 2.17 -1.31 1.23
N GLY A 129 3.18 -0.45 1.35
CA GLY A 129 4.48 -0.81 1.92
C GLY A 129 4.37 -1.25 3.38
N LEU A 130 3.57 -0.53 4.18
CA LEU A 130 3.32 -0.90 5.57
C LEU A 130 2.56 -2.24 5.66
N ALA A 131 1.53 -2.42 4.83
CA ALA A 131 0.77 -3.67 4.76
C ALA A 131 1.68 -4.85 4.34
N GLY A 132 2.56 -4.66 3.36
CA GLY A 132 3.54 -5.66 2.92
C GLY A 132 4.54 -6.02 4.02
N ALA A 133 5.01 -5.05 4.80
CA ALA A 133 5.88 -5.31 5.95
C ALA A 133 5.16 -6.15 7.03
N PHE A 134 3.91 -5.82 7.36
CA PHE A 134 3.11 -6.63 8.29
C PHE A 134 2.80 -8.03 7.74
N LEU A 135 2.53 -8.14 6.44
CA LEU A 135 2.33 -9.42 5.78
C LEU A 135 3.61 -10.27 5.87
N GLY A 136 4.78 -9.71 5.56
CA GLY A 136 6.05 -10.44 5.67
C GLY A 136 6.42 -10.84 7.10
N MET A 137 5.94 -10.10 8.10
CA MET A 137 6.11 -10.49 9.51
C MET A 137 5.19 -11.63 9.96
N ARG A 138 4.02 -11.77 9.32
CA ARG A 138 3.05 -12.81 9.63
C ARG A 138 3.21 -14.06 8.76
N ALA A 139 3.51 -13.86 7.50
CA ALA A 139 3.55 -14.90 6.47
C ALA A 139 4.98 -15.40 6.28
N THR A 140 5.07 -16.65 5.85
CA THR A 140 6.31 -17.22 5.31
C THR A 140 6.29 -17.00 3.81
N PHE A 141 7.38 -16.46 3.25
CA PHE A 141 7.49 -16.25 1.81
C PHE A 141 7.81 -17.58 1.13
N ASP A 142 6.90 -18.08 0.29
CA ASP A 142 7.11 -19.26 -0.55
C ASP A 142 7.25 -18.80 -2.02
N PRO A 143 8.34 -19.14 -2.73
CA PRO A 143 8.54 -18.73 -4.12
C PRO A 143 7.54 -19.34 -5.12
N TYR A 144 6.72 -20.32 -4.71
CA TYR A 144 5.81 -21.05 -5.60
C TYR A 144 4.31 -20.81 -5.30
N ALA A 145 3.97 -19.88 -4.41
CA ALA A 145 2.59 -19.57 -3.99
C ALA A 145 1.96 -18.39 -4.77
#